data_AF-A0A5P9QFC1-F1
#
_entry.id   AF-A0A5P9QFC1-F1
#
_cell.length_a   1.000
_cell.length_b   1.000
_cell.length_c   1.000
_cell.angle_alpha   90.00
_cell.angle_beta   90.00
_cell.angle_gamma   90.00
#
_symmetry.space_group_name_H-M   'P 1'
#
loop_
_entity.id
_entity.type
_entity.pdbx_description
1 polymer ?
#
loop_
_entity_poly.entity_id
_entity_poly.type
_entity_poly.pdbx_seq_one_letter_code
_entity_poly.pdbx_strand_id
1 'polypeptide(L)'
;MRLRNATLLAATLCTGLMAGLFAAFAYSVMPGLARSSDRTVVEAMQRINEAIMNPVFMLLFMGAIPLLGAAVVLVWREPGRPALAWLVAALTCYLVAFLVTSGANVPLNDQLAQAGSTGHIKHLATVRDDFETPWVAWNVVRAVLHTASFACMAWALLLVGARRPERTEDRAALAPPTVTSVPR
;
A
#
# COMPACT_ATOMS: atom_id res chain seq x y z
N MET A 1 -21.99 7.17 5.95
CA MET A 1 -20.94 7.38 4.92
C MET A 1 -21.34 6.57 3.69
N ARG A 2 -21.40 7.15 2.47
CA ARG A 2 -21.75 6.37 1.26
C ARG A 2 -20.72 5.26 1.04
N LEU A 3 -21.15 4.03 0.70
CA LEU A 3 -20.31 2.83 0.55
C LEU A 3 -18.99 3.10 -0.19
N ARG A 4 -19.07 3.78 -1.34
CA ARG A 4 -17.90 4.22 -2.13
C ARG A 4 -16.82 4.94 -1.30
N ASN A 5 -17.22 5.92 -0.49
CA ASN A 5 -16.26 6.70 0.29
C ASN A 5 -15.62 5.83 1.38
N ALA A 6 -16.38 4.92 1.98
CA ALA A 6 -15.85 3.98 2.97
C ALA A 6 -14.84 3.01 2.32
N THR A 7 -15.15 2.48 1.15
CA THR A 7 -14.24 1.62 0.36
C THR A 7 -12.96 2.35 -0.01
N LEU A 8 -13.06 3.57 -0.57
CA LEU A 8 -11.88 4.36 -0.94
C LEU A 8 -11.01 4.67 0.28
N LEU A 9 -11.61 5.05 1.41
CA LEU A 9 -10.87 5.31 2.65
C LEU A 9 -10.18 4.04 3.16
N ALA A 10 -10.89 2.92 3.25
CA ALA A 10 -10.34 1.65 3.70
C ALA A 10 -9.19 1.19 2.79
N ALA A 11 -9.35 1.29 1.47
CA ALA A 11 -8.32 0.94 0.50
C ALA A 11 -7.09 1.86 0.64
N THR A 12 -7.29 3.16 0.85
CA THR A 12 -6.22 4.14 1.11
C THR A 12 -5.43 3.79 2.37
N LEU A 13 -6.12 3.45 3.46
CA LEU A 13 -5.47 3.07 4.71
C LEU A 13 -4.67 1.77 4.57
N CYS A 14 -5.24 0.74 3.94
CA CYS A 14 -4.53 -0.53 3.74
C CYS A 14 -3.31 -0.36 2.83
N THR A 15 -3.44 0.33 1.69
CA THR A 15 -2.32 0.59 0.79
C THR A 15 -1.24 1.46 1.42
N GLY A 16 -1.62 2.46 2.22
CA GLY A 16 -0.69 3.33 2.95
C GLY A 16 0.10 2.58 4.03
N LEU A 17 -0.57 1.74 4.83
CA LEU A 17 0.10 0.89 5.82
C LEU A 17 1.09 -0.08 5.15
N MET A 18 0.76 -0.61 3.97
CA MET A 18 1.63 -1.51 3.24
C MET A 18 2.81 -0.81 2.57
N ALA A 19 2.57 0.35 1.96
CA ALA A 19 3.64 1.21 1.46
C ALA A 19 4.63 1.55 2.59
N GLY A 20 4.11 1.97 3.75
CA GLY A 20 4.92 2.29 4.93
C GLY A 20 5.75 1.10 5.42
N LEU A 21 5.15 -0.08 5.56
CA LEU A 21 5.86 -1.28 6.00
C LEU A 21 7.05 -1.61 5.09
N PHE A 22 6.82 -1.72 3.78
CA PHE A 22 7.87 -2.13 2.85
C PHE A 22 8.95 -1.06 2.67
N ALA A 23 8.55 0.21 2.66
CA ALA A 23 9.48 1.33 2.61
C ALA A 23 10.36 1.39 3.87
N ALA A 24 9.77 1.24 5.07
CA ALA A 24 10.53 1.21 6.32
C ALA A 24 11.59 0.10 6.32
N PHE A 25 11.27 -1.08 5.79
CA PHE A 25 12.26 -2.15 5.61
C PHE A 25 13.38 -1.78 4.64
N ALA A 26 13.06 -1.06 3.57
CA ALA A 26 14.03 -0.66 2.56
C ALA A 26 15.00 0.43 3.06
N TYR A 27 14.51 1.50 3.71
CA TYR A 27 15.35 2.65 4.06
C TYR A 27 15.83 2.68 5.51
N SER A 28 15.29 1.83 6.39
CA SER A 28 15.61 1.88 7.83
C SER A 28 15.98 0.50 8.40
N VAL A 29 15.06 -0.46 8.36
CA VAL A 29 15.24 -1.75 9.09
C VAL A 29 16.41 -2.55 8.51
N MET A 30 16.41 -2.84 7.21
CA MET A 30 17.51 -3.61 6.61
C MET A 30 18.84 -2.87 6.63
N PRO A 31 18.93 -1.57 6.28
CA PRO A 31 20.17 -0.82 6.45
C PRO A 31 20.70 -0.78 7.90
N GLY A 32 19.82 -0.77 8.89
CA GLY A 32 20.19 -0.86 10.30
C GLY A 32 20.71 -2.24 10.68
N LEU A 33 19.98 -3.30 10.29
CA LEU A 33 20.39 -4.69 10.49
C LEU A 33 21.71 -5.00 9.79
N ALA A 34 21.95 -4.45 8.59
CA ALA A 34 23.15 -4.68 7.81
C ALA A 34 24.44 -4.34 8.57
N ARG A 35 24.37 -3.43 9.55
CA ARG A 35 25.49 -3.02 10.42
C ARG A 35 25.75 -3.98 11.59
N SER A 36 24.95 -5.02 11.72
CA SER A 36 25.04 -6.03 12.77
C SER A 36 25.82 -7.26 12.28
N SER A 37 26.12 -8.17 13.22
CA SER A 37 26.73 -9.45 12.88
C SER A 37 25.81 -10.32 12.00
N ASP A 38 26.39 -11.24 11.24
CA ASP A 38 25.60 -12.14 10.36
C ASP A 38 24.57 -12.96 11.14
N ARG A 39 24.97 -13.40 12.35
CA ARG A 39 24.06 -14.09 13.26
C ARG A 39 22.84 -13.25 13.59
N THR A 40 23.05 -11.97 13.92
CA THR A 40 21.98 -11.05 14.27
C THR A 40 21.04 -10.82 13.09
N VAL A 41 21.57 -10.64 11.88
CA VAL A 41 20.75 -10.43 10.68
C VAL A 41 19.90 -11.66 10.38
N VAL A 42 20.53 -12.84 10.31
CA VAL A 42 19.85 -14.11 10.00
C VAL A 42 18.77 -14.40 11.05
N GLU A 43 19.12 -14.33 12.34
CA GLU A 43 18.19 -14.61 13.43
C GLU A 43 17.03 -13.61 13.44
N ALA A 44 17.31 -12.31 13.35
CA ALA A 44 16.27 -11.29 13.33
C ALA A 44 15.32 -11.49 12.15
N MET A 45 15.83 -11.76 10.96
CA MET A 45 14.99 -11.97 9.77
C MET A 45 14.19 -13.26 9.83
N GLN A 46 14.74 -14.36 10.37
CA GLN A 46 13.95 -15.58 10.65
C GLN A 46 12.78 -15.26 11.59
N ARG A 47 13.03 -14.57 12.71
CA ARG A 47 11.99 -14.21 13.69
C ARG A 47 10.95 -13.23 13.13
N ILE A 48 11.38 -12.26 12.34
CA ILE A 48 10.48 -11.31 11.68
C ILE A 48 9.59 -12.04 10.66
N ASN A 49 10.15 -12.95 9.88
CA ASN A 49 9.41 -13.74 8.89
C ASN A 49 8.38 -14.67 9.55
N GLU A 50 8.67 -15.22 10.73
CA GLU A 50 7.70 -15.94 11.54
C GLU A 50 6.60 -15.00 12.07
N ALA A 51 6.99 -13.86 12.65
CA ALA A 51 6.06 -12.94 13.31
C ALA A 51 5.12 -12.18 12.34
N ILE A 52 5.56 -11.93 11.10
CA ILE A 52 4.75 -11.20 10.10
C ILE A 52 3.55 -12.04 9.61
N MET A 53 3.60 -13.37 9.77
CA MET A 53 2.52 -14.30 9.44
C MET A 53 1.40 -14.27 10.50
N ASN A 54 0.83 -13.09 10.74
CA ASN A 54 -0.23 -12.88 11.71
C ASN A 54 -1.53 -12.35 11.05
N PRO A 55 -2.69 -12.48 11.71
CA PRO A 55 -3.98 -12.08 11.13
C PRO A 55 -4.08 -10.61 10.74
N VAL A 56 -3.40 -9.70 11.45
CA VAL A 56 -3.46 -8.25 11.17
C VAL A 56 -2.76 -7.95 9.85
N PHE A 57 -1.54 -8.47 9.66
CA PHE A 57 -0.82 -8.34 8.40
C PHE A 57 -1.61 -8.99 7.26
N MET A 58 -2.15 -10.20 7.45
CA MET A 58 -2.93 -10.89 6.42
C MET A 58 -4.18 -10.10 6.02
N LEU A 59 -4.89 -9.54 6.99
CA LEU A 59 -6.06 -8.70 6.73
C LEU A 59 -5.70 -7.46 5.91
N LEU A 60 -4.63 -6.75 6.28
CA LEU A 60 -4.22 -5.53 5.58
C LEU A 60 -3.67 -5.84 4.18
N PHE A 61 -2.79 -6.84 4.07
CA PHE A 61 -2.11 -7.19 2.84
C PHE A 61 -3.06 -7.82 1.82
N MET A 62 -3.87 -8.80 2.24
CA MET A 62 -4.81 -9.49 1.35
C MET A 62 -6.09 -8.69 1.15
N GLY A 63 -6.58 -8.04 2.20
CA GLY A 63 -7.81 -7.24 2.14
C GLY A 63 -7.70 -6.00 1.24
N ALA A 64 -6.49 -5.48 0.99
CA ALA A 64 -6.28 -4.39 0.06
C ALA A 64 -6.74 -4.73 -1.38
N ILE A 65 -6.56 -5.97 -1.85
CA ILE A 65 -6.90 -6.39 -3.22
C ILE A 65 -8.41 -6.26 -3.51
N PRO A 66 -9.33 -6.89 -2.74
CA PRO A 66 -10.76 -6.73 -2.99
C PRO A 66 -11.23 -5.29 -2.73
N LEU A 67 -10.61 -4.55 -1.81
CA LEU A 67 -10.93 -3.13 -1.60
C LEU A 67 -10.56 -2.26 -2.82
N LEU A 68 -9.38 -2.48 -3.40
CA LEU A 68 -8.94 -1.83 -4.64
C LEU A 68 -9.85 -2.19 -5.82
N GLY A 69 -10.19 -3.46 -5.97
CA GLY A 69 -11.13 -3.93 -7.00
C GLY A 69 -12.52 -3.32 -6.85
N ALA A 70 -13.05 -3.28 -5.62
CA ALA A 70 -14.33 -2.64 -5.32
C ALA A 70 -14.30 -1.14 -5.62
N ALA A 71 -13.20 -0.44 -5.30
CA ALA A 71 -13.04 0.97 -5.62
C ALA A 71 -13.12 1.22 -7.14
N VAL A 72 -12.45 0.40 -7.95
CA VAL A 72 -12.51 0.46 -9.42
C VAL A 72 -13.96 0.28 -9.90
N VAL A 73 -14.65 -0.77 -9.44
CA VAL A 73 -16.03 -1.08 -9.86
C VAL A 73 -17.01 0.03 -9.48
N LEU A 74 -16.88 0.60 -8.28
CA LEU A 74 -17.78 1.64 -7.79
C LEU A 74 -17.62 2.96 -8.57
N VAL A 75 -16.40 3.31 -8.98
CA VAL A 75 -16.14 4.53 -9.77
C VAL A 75 -16.37 4.32 -11.26
N TRP A 76 -16.29 3.08 -11.76
CA TRP A 76 -16.52 2.76 -13.18
C TRP A 76 -17.89 3.25 -13.70
N ARG A 77 -18.90 3.25 -12.83
CA ARG A 77 -20.28 3.64 -13.15
C ARG A 77 -20.51 5.16 -13.16
N GLU A 78 -19.50 5.96 -12.83
CA GLU A 78 -19.65 7.42 -12.72
C GLU A 78 -19.45 8.13 -14.08
N PRO A 79 -20.27 9.14 -14.40
CA PRO A 79 -20.03 10.01 -15.55
C PRO A 79 -18.68 10.74 -15.46
N GLY A 80 -17.87 10.63 -16.52
CA GLY A 80 -16.57 11.30 -16.65
C GLY A 80 -15.42 10.71 -15.82
N ARG A 81 -15.70 9.89 -14.79
CA ARG A 81 -14.78 8.98 -14.05
C ARG A 81 -13.29 9.38 -14.00
N PRO A 82 -12.91 10.58 -13.54
CA PRO A 82 -11.53 11.09 -13.60
C PRO A 82 -10.57 10.29 -12.71
N ALA A 83 -11.09 9.63 -11.66
CA ALA A 83 -10.31 8.83 -10.74
C ALA A 83 -10.07 7.39 -11.24
N LEU A 84 -10.78 6.94 -12.28
CA LEU A 84 -10.76 5.52 -12.66
C LEU A 84 -9.38 5.04 -13.11
N ALA A 85 -8.68 5.82 -13.95
CA ALA A 85 -7.35 5.45 -14.43
C ALA A 85 -6.36 5.27 -13.26
N TRP A 86 -6.44 6.15 -12.26
CA TRP A 86 -5.62 6.09 -11.04
C TRP A 86 -5.96 4.89 -10.17
N LEU A 87 -7.25 4.53 -10.04
CA LEU A 87 -7.66 3.35 -9.28
C LEU A 87 -7.22 2.05 -9.96
N VAL A 88 -7.28 1.98 -11.30
CA VAL A 88 -6.76 0.85 -12.06
C VAL A 88 -5.24 0.75 -11.89
N ALA A 89 -4.51 1.85 -12.04
CA ALA A 89 -3.07 1.88 -11.79
C ALA A 89 -2.73 1.43 -10.35
N ALA A 90 -3.48 1.90 -9.35
CA ALA A 90 -3.30 1.50 -7.96
C ALA A 90 -3.46 -0.01 -7.76
N LEU A 91 -4.50 -0.60 -8.35
CA LEU A 91 -4.74 -2.04 -8.30
C LEU A 91 -3.63 -2.81 -9.02
N THR A 92 -3.23 -2.39 -10.22
CA THR A 92 -2.18 -3.04 -11.00
C THR A 92 -0.85 -3.02 -10.25
N CYS A 93 -0.40 -1.87 -9.75
CA CYS A 93 0.83 -1.77 -8.97
C CYS A 93 0.80 -2.69 -7.74
N TYR A 94 -0.34 -2.75 -7.04
CA TYR A 94 -0.48 -3.61 -5.87
C TYR A 94 -0.41 -5.10 -6.24
N LEU A 95 -1.08 -5.52 -7.32
CA LEU A 95 -1.04 -6.90 -7.79
C LEU A 95 0.37 -7.30 -8.25
N VAL A 96 1.09 -6.43 -8.95
CA VAL A 96 2.48 -6.70 -9.33
C VAL A 96 3.36 -6.84 -8.07
N ALA A 97 3.20 -5.97 -7.07
CA ALA A 97 3.94 -6.08 -5.81
C ALA A 97 3.62 -7.36 -5.03
N PHE A 98 2.35 -7.78 -5.06
CA PHE A 98 1.91 -9.06 -4.50
C PHE A 98 2.61 -10.23 -5.21
N LEU A 99 2.68 -10.23 -6.54
CA LEU A 99 3.39 -11.25 -7.31
C LEU A 99 4.90 -11.28 -7.02
N VAL A 100 5.54 -10.11 -6.88
CA VAL A 100 6.94 -10.03 -6.44
C VAL A 100 7.10 -10.63 -5.03
N THR A 101 6.17 -10.34 -4.12
CA THR A 101 6.19 -10.90 -2.77
C THR A 101 6.11 -12.42 -2.80
N SER A 102 5.13 -12.99 -3.49
CA SER A 102 4.95 -14.45 -3.55
C SER A 102 6.03 -15.17 -4.38
N GLY A 103 6.55 -14.52 -5.42
CA GLY A 103 7.48 -15.11 -6.38
C GLY A 103 8.96 -14.93 -6.04
N ALA A 104 9.32 -13.96 -5.20
CA ALA A 104 10.71 -13.67 -4.85
C ALA A 104 10.93 -13.63 -3.32
N ASN A 105 10.26 -12.73 -2.61
CA ASN A 105 10.54 -12.54 -1.17
C ASN A 105 10.13 -13.74 -0.31
N VAL A 106 8.97 -14.36 -0.58
CA VAL A 106 8.52 -15.56 0.15
C VAL A 106 9.49 -16.73 -0.06
N PRO A 107 9.89 -17.10 -1.30
CA PRO A 107 10.91 -18.12 -1.51
C PRO A 107 12.24 -17.86 -0.79
N LEU A 108 12.70 -16.60 -0.76
CA LEU A 108 13.92 -16.23 -0.03
C LEU A 108 13.73 -16.39 1.50
N ASN A 109 12.56 -16.03 2.02
CA ASN A 109 12.22 -16.25 3.42
C ASN A 109 12.19 -17.73 3.78
N ASP A 110 11.64 -18.57 2.91
CA ASP A 110 11.56 -20.03 3.11
C ASP A 110 12.96 -20.66 3.09
N GLN A 111 13.84 -20.21 2.18
CA GLN A 111 15.25 -20.63 2.15
C GLN A 111 15.98 -20.25 3.44
N LEU A 112 15.79 -19.02 3.93
CA LEU A 112 16.38 -18.57 5.18
C LEU A 112 15.88 -19.38 6.38
N ALA A 113 14.59 -19.76 6.40
CA ALA A 113 14.03 -20.62 7.44
C ALA A 113 14.64 -22.04 7.38
N GLN A 114 14.80 -22.59 6.18
CA GLN A 114 15.39 -23.92 5.94
C GLN A 114 16.88 -24.02 6.31
N ALA A 115 17.60 -22.90 6.38
CA ALA A 115 18.98 -22.86 6.87
C ALA A 115 19.11 -23.31 8.34
N GLY A 116 18.01 -23.31 9.10
CA GLY A 116 17.95 -23.84 10.46
C GLY A 116 18.36 -22.83 11.54
N SER A 117 18.53 -23.31 12.77
CA SER A 117 18.85 -22.47 13.92
C SER A 117 20.27 -21.92 13.84
N THR A 118 20.45 -20.61 14.08
CA THR A 118 21.74 -19.92 14.01
C THR A 118 22.84 -20.50 14.90
N GLY A 119 22.50 -21.23 15.97
CA GLY A 119 23.46 -21.96 16.81
C GLY A 119 24.14 -23.15 16.12
N HIS A 120 23.55 -23.66 15.04
CA HIS A 120 24.02 -24.85 14.31
C HIS A 120 24.48 -24.54 12.88
N ILE A 121 24.32 -23.31 12.40
CA ILE A 121 24.75 -22.88 11.07
C ILE A 121 26.27 -22.69 11.08
N LYS A 122 26.99 -23.49 10.27
CA LYS A 122 28.45 -23.42 10.14
C LYS A 122 28.94 -22.19 9.36
N HIS A 123 28.19 -21.76 8.34
CA HIS A 123 28.57 -20.68 7.41
C HIS A 123 27.51 -19.58 7.38
N LEU A 124 27.36 -18.85 8.51
CA LEU A 124 26.35 -17.78 8.64
C LEU A 124 26.52 -16.66 7.61
N ALA A 125 27.77 -16.27 7.29
CA ALA A 125 28.05 -15.25 6.29
C ALA A 125 27.46 -15.62 4.92
N THR A 126 27.63 -16.88 4.48
CA THR A 126 27.08 -17.36 3.21
C THR A 126 25.55 -17.35 3.22
N VAL A 127 24.92 -17.84 4.29
CA VAL A 127 23.46 -17.82 4.45
C VAL A 127 22.91 -16.38 4.39
N ARG A 128 23.64 -15.43 5.01
CA ARG A 128 23.30 -14.02 4.96
C ARG A 128 23.44 -13.47 3.54
N ASP A 129 24.55 -13.70 2.86
CA ASP A 129 24.81 -13.15 1.53
C ASP A 129 23.78 -13.64 0.50
N ASP A 130 23.43 -14.93 0.56
CA ASP A 130 22.43 -15.57 -0.30
C ASP A 130 21.00 -15.02 -0.06
N PHE A 131 20.76 -14.47 1.13
CA PHE A 131 19.47 -13.91 1.52
C PHE A 131 19.39 -12.39 1.38
N GLU A 132 20.24 -11.65 2.10
CA GLU A 132 20.07 -10.22 2.37
C GLU A 132 20.08 -9.40 1.07
N THR A 133 21.09 -9.58 0.23
CA THR A 133 21.24 -8.82 -1.02
C THR A 133 20.04 -8.98 -1.96
N PRO A 134 19.64 -10.20 -2.36
CA PRO A 134 18.48 -10.37 -3.22
C PRO A 134 17.17 -9.98 -2.51
N TRP A 135 17.04 -10.25 -1.21
CA TRP A 135 15.82 -9.91 -0.48
C TRP A 135 15.60 -8.41 -0.41
N VAL A 136 16.65 -7.63 -0.10
CA VAL A 136 16.61 -6.17 -0.05
C VAL A 136 16.27 -5.61 -1.43
N ALA A 137 16.89 -6.10 -2.51
CA ALA A 137 16.60 -5.66 -3.87
C ALA A 137 15.10 -5.84 -4.22
N TRP A 138 14.53 -7.02 -3.96
CA TRP A 138 13.11 -7.27 -4.21
C TRP A 138 12.19 -6.53 -3.25
N ASN A 139 12.60 -6.29 -2.00
CA ASN A 139 11.84 -5.45 -1.09
C ASN A 139 11.82 -3.97 -1.52
N VAL A 140 12.89 -3.44 -2.12
CA VAL A 140 12.88 -2.09 -2.72
C VAL A 140 11.86 -2.02 -3.85
N VAL A 141 11.81 -3.04 -4.73
CA VAL A 141 10.79 -3.11 -5.79
C VAL A 141 9.38 -3.10 -5.20
N ARG A 142 9.11 -3.91 -4.16
CA ARG A 142 7.83 -3.89 -3.43
C ARG A 142 7.52 -2.52 -2.83
N ALA A 143 8.50 -1.88 -2.19
CA ALA A 143 8.33 -0.56 -1.58
C ALA A 143 7.93 0.49 -2.63
N VAL A 144 8.58 0.49 -3.79
CA VAL A 144 8.24 1.39 -4.89
C VAL A 144 6.82 1.12 -5.41
N LEU A 145 6.48 -0.15 -5.68
CA LEU A 145 5.16 -0.50 -6.22
C LEU A 145 4.02 -0.22 -5.23
N HIS A 146 4.18 -0.54 -3.95
CA HIS A 146 3.16 -0.22 -2.94
C HIS A 146 3.06 1.29 -2.70
N THR A 147 4.16 2.03 -2.70
CA THR A 147 4.14 3.49 -2.64
C THR A 147 3.42 4.10 -3.84
N ALA A 148 3.68 3.59 -5.05
CA ALA A 148 2.99 4.03 -6.26
C ALA A 148 1.49 3.71 -6.20
N SER A 149 1.12 2.53 -5.71
CA SER A 149 -0.27 2.15 -5.48
C SER A 149 -0.96 3.10 -4.51
N PHE A 150 -0.32 3.39 -3.37
CA PHE A 150 -0.82 4.34 -2.37
C PHE A 150 -0.96 5.76 -2.93
N ALA A 151 0.04 6.25 -3.68
CA ALA A 151 -0.01 7.57 -4.29
C ALA A 151 -1.16 7.70 -5.30
N CYS A 152 -1.36 6.69 -6.15
CA CYS A 152 -2.49 6.63 -7.08
C CYS A 152 -3.84 6.62 -6.34
N MET A 153 -3.95 5.86 -5.25
CA MET A 153 -5.15 5.80 -4.42
C MET A 153 -5.44 7.14 -3.72
N ALA A 154 -4.42 7.78 -3.14
CA ALA A 154 -4.54 9.09 -2.52
C ALA A 154 -4.97 10.16 -3.54
N TRP A 155 -4.40 10.13 -4.74
CA TRP A 155 -4.78 11.04 -5.82
C TRP A 155 -6.23 10.81 -6.28
N ALA A 156 -6.64 9.54 -6.45
CA ALA A 156 -8.02 9.19 -6.75
C ALA A 156 -9.00 9.70 -5.67
N LEU A 157 -8.63 9.60 -4.40
CA LEU A 157 -9.42 10.11 -3.27
C LEU A 157 -9.58 11.63 -3.34
N LEU A 158 -8.52 12.38 -3.67
CA LEU A 158 -8.57 13.84 -3.86
C LEU A 158 -9.51 14.22 -5.01
N LEU A 159 -9.42 13.53 -6.16
CA LEU A 159 -10.28 13.78 -7.31
C LEU A 159 -11.76 13.51 -7.00
N VAL A 160 -12.07 12.48 -6.22
CA VAL A 160 -13.44 12.17 -5.77
C VAL A 160 -13.92 13.21 -4.73
N GLY A 161 -13.04 13.68 -3.85
CA GLY A 161 -13.34 14.68 -2.82
C GLY A 161 -13.62 16.08 -3.39
N ALA A 162 -12.86 16.50 -4.40
CA ALA A 162 -13.00 17.80 -5.06
C ALA A 162 -14.33 17.98 -5.81
N ARG A 163 -15.07 16.89 -6.09
CA ARG A 163 -16.38 16.93 -6.77
C ARG A 163 -17.57 17.11 -5.84
N ARG A 164 -17.37 17.43 -4.54
CA ARG A 164 -18.49 17.93 -3.73
C ARG A 164 -18.95 19.26 -4.34
N PRO A 165 -20.21 19.37 -4.82
CA PRO A 165 -20.70 20.64 -5.31
C PRO A 165 -20.59 21.65 -4.17
N GLU A 166 -20.10 22.84 -4.45
CA GLU A 166 -20.29 24.01 -3.59
C GLU A 166 -21.74 23.98 -3.14
N ARG A 167 -21.93 24.02 -1.81
CA ARG A 167 -23.24 23.95 -1.18
C ARG A 167 -24.09 25.02 -1.86
N THR A 168 -25.25 24.65 -2.40
CA THR A 168 -26.20 25.55 -3.07
C THR A 168 -26.48 26.83 -2.26
N GLU A 169 -26.24 26.80 -0.95
CA GLU A 169 -26.29 27.93 -0.03
C GLU A 169 -25.30 29.06 -0.34
N ASP A 170 -24.08 28.79 -0.84
CA ASP A 170 -23.14 29.85 -1.22
C ASP A 170 -23.60 30.58 -2.49
N ARG A 171 -24.20 29.85 -3.45
CA ARG A 171 -24.80 30.45 -4.65
C ARG A 171 -26.05 31.26 -4.37
N ALA A 172 -26.85 30.85 -3.37
CA ALA A 172 -28.02 31.61 -2.95
C ALA A 172 -27.64 32.89 -2.18
N ALA A 173 -26.55 32.86 -1.41
CA ALA A 173 -26.03 34.03 -0.68
C ALA A 173 -25.40 35.10 -1.61
N LEU A 174 -24.96 34.71 -2.80
CA LEU A 174 -24.37 35.59 -3.82
C LEU A 174 -25.39 36.13 -4.85
N ALA A 175 -26.65 35.70 -4.79
CA ALA A 175 -27.69 36.21 -5.68
C ALA A 175 -28.09 37.63 -5.25
N PRO A 176 -27.97 38.66 -6.12
CA PRO A 176 -28.41 40.01 -5.79
C PRO A 176 -29.92 40.02 -5.49
N PRO A 177 -30.39 40.86 -4.55
CA PRO A 177 -31.80 40.90 -4.18
C PRO A 177 -32.67 41.25 -5.39
N THR A 178 -33.71 40.44 -5.62
CA THR A 178 -34.68 40.64 -6.70
C THR A 178 -35.40 41.96 -6.50
N VAL A 179 -35.07 42.98 -7.31
CA VAL A 179 -35.79 44.25 -7.32
C VAL A 179 -37.14 44.01 -7.99
N THR A 180 -38.20 43.87 -7.20
CA THR A 180 -39.57 43.87 -7.68
C THR A 180 -39.96 45.30 -8.05
N SER A 181 -39.97 45.62 -9.34
CA SER A 181 -40.55 46.87 -9.83
C SER A 181 -42.06 46.85 -9.64
N VAL A 182 -42.57 47.72 -8.78
CA VAL A 182 -44.01 47.95 -8.58
C VAL A 182 -44.57 48.69 -9.81
N PRO A 183 -45.61 48.19 -10.50
CA PRO A 183 -46.26 48.93 -11.57
C PRO A 183 -47.05 50.12 -10.99
N ARG A 184 -46.97 51.28 -11.64
CA ARG A 184 -47.78 52.47 -11.33
C ARG A 184 -49.18 52.38 -11.93
#